data_AF-A0A661PP45-F1
#
_entry.id   AF-A0A661PP45-F1
#
_cell.length_a   1.000
_cell.length_b   1.000
_cell.length_c   1.000
_cell.angle_alpha   90.00
_cell.angle_beta   90.00
_cell.angle_gamma   90.00
#
_symmetry.space_group_name_H-M   'P 1'
#
loop_
_entity.id
_entity.type
_entity.pdbx_description
1 polymer ?
#
loop_
_entity_poly.entity_id
_entity_poly.type
_entity_poly.pdbx_seq_one_letter_code
_entity_poly.pdbx_strand_id
1 'polypeptide(L)'
;SLAVALFISFYVAVGALYNLPPMNYILQLGEQITAAANKKYGEPPYGHAELSSLNMFCRKMDIEVELAKKRLADAGIRIKGENESILAIARRNGRSPQQLFDLFRDAVRLPAAGNRGMLFPGSPPPGFGNQGLADVCRKYGLPLGKVMEKLKEQGLVVREGDAAIREIGRNNDSSPMAVFEVLKEVASTRK
;
A
#
# COMPACT_ATOMS: atom_id res chain seq x y z
N SER A 1 46.54 37.86 0.83
CA SER A 1 47.10 37.56 2.17
C SER A 1 46.29 36.45 2.83
N LEU A 2 46.94 35.43 3.40
CA LEU A 2 46.27 34.28 4.05
C LEU A 2 45.24 34.72 5.12
N ALA A 3 45.56 35.80 5.85
CA ALA A 3 44.69 36.38 6.87
C ALA A 3 43.34 36.88 6.31
N VAL A 4 43.32 37.45 5.11
CA VAL A 4 42.09 37.97 4.47
C VAL A 4 41.18 36.81 4.06
N ALA A 5 41.74 35.73 3.51
CA ALA A 5 40.99 34.53 3.17
C ALA A 5 40.39 33.85 4.41
N LEU A 6 41.15 33.81 5.52
CA LEU A 6 40.72 33.23 6.78
C LEU A 6 39.58 34.04 7.42
N PHE A 7 39.65 35.37 7.33
CA PHE A 7 38.60 36.27 7.81
C PHE A 7 37.31 36.13 7.00
N ILE A 8 37.41 36.03 5.67
CA ILE A 8 36.25 35.83 4.79
C ILE A 8 35.61 34.46 5.05
N SER A 9 36.42 33.40 5.18
CA SER A 9 35.90 32.06 5.48
C SER A 9 35.18 32.00 6.83
N PHE A 10 35.78 32.62 7.87
CA PHE A 10 35.16 32.73 9.19
C PHE A 10 33.86 33.55 9.14
N TYR A 11 33.85 34.67 8.43
CA TYR A 11 32.66 35.50 8.24
C TYR A 11 31.53 34.74 7.53
N VAL A 12 31.84 33.94 6.50
CA VAL A 12 30.86 33.10 5.79
C VAL A 12 30.33 31.99 6.71
N ALA A 13 31.21 31.32 7.46
CA ALA A 13 30.81 30.24 8.38
C ALA A 13 29.91 30.76 9.50
N VAL A 14 30.28 31.89 10.12
CA VAL A 14 29.46 32.56 11.16
C VAL A 14 28.18 33.10 10.54
N GLY A 15 28.24 33.74 9.36
CA GLY A 15 27.07 34.26 8.66
C GLY A 15 26.04 33.18 8.32
N ALA A 16 26.50 31.98 7.97
CA ALA A 16 25.64 30.81 7.74
C ALA A 16 25.04 30.25 9.05
N LEU A 17 25.84 30.17 10.13
CA LEU A 17 25.37 29.71 11.44
C LEU A 17 24.33 30.64 12.09
N TYR A 18 24.45 31.96 11.86
CA TYR A 18 23.58 32.97 12.45
C TYR A 18 22.52 33.53 11.49
N ASN A 19 22.30 32.91 10.32
CA ASN A 19 21.30 33.33 9.33
C ASN A 19 21.39 34.81 8.90
N LEU A 20 22.62 35.34 8.79
CA LEU A 20 22.86 36.72 8.38
C LEU A 20 22.74 36.86 6.84
N PRO A 21 22.13 37.94 6.32
CA PRO A 21 22.13 38.21 4.88
C PRO A 21 23.56 38.53 4.39
N PRO A 22 23.97 38.12 3.18
CA PRO A 22 23.17 37.58 2.07
C PRO A 22 23.03 36.05 2.03
N MET A 23 23.65 35.30 2.96
CA MET A 23 23.69 33.84 2.94
C MET A 23 22.31 33.23 3.21
N ASN A 24 21.53 33.90 4.08
CA ASN A 24 20.13 33.57 4.32
C ASN A 24 19.26 33.69 3.04
N TYR A 25 19.60 34.55 2.07
CA TYR A 25 18.83 34.63 0.81
C TYR A 25 19.01 33.40 -0.06
N ILE A 26 20.22 32.84 -0.12
CA ILE A 26 20.51 31.62 -0.89
C ILE A 26 19.82 30.42 -0.24
N LEU A 27 19.86 30.33 1.09
CA LEU A 27 19.16 29.31 1.86
C LEU A 27 17.65 29.43 1.71
N GLN A 28 17.08 30.64 1.83
CA GLN A 28 15.65 30.91 1.64
C GLN A 28 15.17 30.67 0.21
N LEU A 29 15.99 30.93 -0.81
CA LEU A 29 15.64 30.60 -2.20
C LEU A 29 15.55 29.08 -2.39
N GLY A 30 16.50 28.33 -1.83
CA GLY A 30 16.45 26.86 -1.80
C GLY A 30 15.21 26.35 -1.07
N GLU A 31 14.92 26.91 0.10
CA GLU A 31 13.73 26.58 0.89
C GLU A 31 12.43 26.98 0.20
N GLN A 32 12.36 28.11 -0.52
CA GLN A 32 11.16 28.54 -1.23
C GLN A 32 10.87 27.68 -2.47
N ILE A 33 11.90 27.26 -3.19
CA ILE A 33 11.76 26.29 -4.29
C ILE A 33 11.28 24.94 -3.73
N THR A 34 11.86 24.50 -2.62
CA THR A 34 11.51 23.25 -1.93
C THR A 34 10.12 23.32 -1.31
N ALA A 35 9.74 24.45 -0.73
CA ALA A 35 8.44 24.69 -0.11
C ALA A 35 7.33 24.85 -1.15
N ALA A 36 7.60 25.48 -2.31
CA ALA A 36 6.66 25.53 -3.42
C ALA A 36 6.44 24.14 -4.05
N ALA A 37 7.50 23.33 -4.15
CA ALA A 37 7.40 21.93 -4.55
C ALA A 37 6.64 21.09 -3.50
N ASN A 38 6.95 21.22 -2.21
CA ASN A 38 6.30 20.49 -1.11
C ASN A 38 4.83 20.91 -0.91
N LYS A 39 4.48 22.18 -1.13
CA LYS A 39 3.11 22.68 -0.99
C LYS A 39 2.21 22.24 -2.16
N LYS A 40 2.78 21.96 -3.33
CA LYS A 40 2.06 21.47 -4.52
C LYS A 40 2.13 19.95 -4.70
N TYR A 41 3.16 19.28 -4.18
CA TYR A 41 3.45 17.86 -4.43
C TYR A 41 3.75 17.02 -3.18
N GLY A 42 3.79 17.60 -1.97
CA GLY A 42 4.18 16.89 -0.73
C GLY A 42 5.65 16.46 -0.71
N GLU A 43 6.19 16.09 0.46
CA GLU A 43 7.47 15.38 0.49
C GLU A 43 7.29 14.03 -0.20
N PRO A 44 8.00 13.75 -1.31
CA PRO A 44 7.87 12.47 -1.97
C PRO A 44 8.39 11.39 -1.02
N PRO A 45 7.68 10.27 -0.81
CA PRO A 45 8.21 9.12 -0.07
C PRO A 45 9.42 8.45 -0.75
N TYR A 46 9.93 9.03 -1.85
CA TYR A 46 10.86 8.44 -2.80
C TYR A 46 11.87 9.46 -3.31
N GLY A 47 12.71 10.00 -2.43
CA GLY A 47 13.84 10.87 -2.78
C GLY A 47 14.94 10.23 -3.65
N HIS A 48 14.83 8.92 -3.95
CA HIS A 48 15.80 8.16 -4.75
C HIS A 48 15.19 7.13 -5.73
N ALA A 49 13.88 7.14 -6.00
CA ALA A 49 13.23 6.07 -6.80
C ALA A 49 12.68 6.49 -8.16
N GLU A 50 13.25 7.54 -8.76
CA GLU A 50 12.97 7.93 -10.14
C GLU A 50 13.24 6.80 -11.17
N LEU A 51 13.97 5.75 -10.76
CA LEU A 51 14.47 4.66 -11.60
C LEU A 51 13.84 3.27 -11.32
N SER A 52 12.93 3.13 -10.36
CA SER A 52 12.34 1.81 -10.11
C SER A 52 11.38 1.42 -11.25
N SER A 53 11.64 0.29 -11.89
CA SER A 53 10.77 -0.28 -12.91
C SER A 53 9.39 -0.61 -12.32
N LEU A 54 8.37 -0.72 -13.18
CA LEU A 54 7.04 -1.17 -12.76
C LEU A 54 7.12 -2.47 -11.95
N ASN A 55 7.98 -3.42 -12.33
CA ASN A 55 8.22 -4.67 -11.59
C ASN A 55 8.79 -4.43 -10.19
N MET A 56 9.83 -3.61 -10.05
CA MET A 56 10.42 -3.28 -8.74
C MET A 56 9.44 -2.53 -7.84
N PHE A 57 8.67 -1.63 -8.43
CA PHE A 57 7.60 -0.92 -7.74
C PHE A 57 6.53 -1.90 -7.23
N CYS A 58 6.06 -2.82 -8.06
CA CYS A 58 5.09 -3.83 -7.68
C CYS A 58 5.60 -4.75 -6.57
N ARG A 59 6.85 -5.23 -6.66
CA ARG A 59 7.49 -6.04 -5.60
C ARG A 59 7.56 -5.31 -4.27
N LYS A 60 7.90 -4.01 -4.28
CA LYS A 60 8.00 -3.21 -3.05
C LYS A 60 6.63 -2.95 -2.40
N MET A 61 5.59 -2.89 -3.21
CA MET A 61 4.21 -2.68 -2.77
C MET A 61 3.43 -3.99 -2.52
N ASP A 62 4.08 -5.15 -2.68
CA ASP A 62 3.43 -6.48 -2.65
C ASP A 62 2.23 -6.59 -3.61
N ILE A 63 2.36 -5.98 -4.79
CA ILE A 63 1.36 -5.98 -5.86
C ILE A 63 1.79 -6.97 -6.94
N GLU A 64 0.85 -7.73 -7.49
CA GLU A 64 1.09 -8.56 -8.65
C GLU A 64 1.31 -7.70 -9.91
N VAL A 65 2.40 -7.93 -10.64
CA VAL A 65 2.78 -7.13 -11.82
C VAL A 65 1.71 -7.18 -12.92
N GLU A 66 1.10 -8.34 -13.14
CA GLU A 66 0.03 -8.50 -14.15
C GLU A 66 -1.25 -7.74 -13.77
N LEU A 67 -1.63 -7.75 -12.49
CA LEU A 67 -2.72 -6.92 -11.98
C LEU A 67 -2.42 -5.43 -12.17
N ALA A 68 -1.20 -5.00 -11.87
CA ALA A 68 -0.76 -3.62 -12.07
C ALA A 68 -0.87 -3.22 -13.56
N LYS A 69 -0.41 -4.05 -14.49
CA LYS A 69 -0.51 -3.79 -15.94
C LYS A 69 -1.97 -3.69 -16.40
N LYS A 70 -2.84 -4.58 -15.92
CA LYS A 70 -4.27 -4.54 -16.25
C LYS A 70 -4.92 -3.24 -15.77
N ARG A 71 -4.62 -2.81 -14.54
CA ARG A 71 -5.14 -1.54 -14.00
C ARG A 71 -4.62 -0.31 -14.74
N LEU A 72 -3.35 -0.32 -15.13
CA LEU A 72 -2.81 0.73 -15.99
C LEU A 72 -3.55 0.78 -17.32
N ALA A 73 -3.82 -0.37 -17.93
CA ALA A 73 -4.61 -0.45 -19.16
C ALA A 73 -6.06 0.04 -18.97
N ASP A 74 -6.74 -0.38 -17.90
CA ASP A 74 -8.09 0.06 -17.55
C ASP A 74 -8.16 1.59 -17.31
N ALA A 75 -7.08 2.18 -16.76
CA ALA A 75 -6.94 3.62 -16.56
C ALA A 75 -6.49 4.38 -17.82
N GLY A 76 -6.37 3.70 -18.96
CA GLY A 76 -5.92 4.28 -20.23
C GLY A 76 -4.43 4.66 -20.25
N ILE A 77 -3.63 4.12 -19.33
CA ILE A 77 -2.20 4.39 -19.20
C ILE A 77 -1.41 3.45 -20.11
N ARG A 78 -0.65 4.05 -21.03
CA ARG A 78 0.21 3.37 -21.99
C ARG A 78 1.58 3.06 -21.38
N ILE A 79 1.96 1.79 -21.37
CA ILE A 79 3.29 1.30 -20.97
C ILE A 79 4.00 0.64 -22.15
N LYS A 80 5.34 0.72 -22.21
CA LYS A 80 6.15 -0.05 -23.17
C LYS A 80 6.50 -1.44 -22.65
N GLY A 81 6.52 -1.62 -21.33
CA GLY A 81 6.84 -2.88 -20.68
C GLY A 81 7.10 -2.73 -19.18
N GLU A 82 7.30 -3.84 -18.51
CA GLU A 82 7.43 -3.95 -17.04
C GLU A 82 8.73 -3.38 -16.47
N ASN A 83 9.74 -3.25 -17.34
CA ASN A 83 11.05 -2.68 -17.00
C ASN A 83 11.07 -1.15 -17.10
N GLU A 84 9.98 -0.55 -17.59
CA GLU A 84 9.86 0.90 -17.69
C GLU A 84 9.72 1.53 -16.30
N SER A 85 10.40 2.65 -16.05
CA SER A 85 10.30 3.35 -14.77
C SER A 85 8.94 4.00 -14.60
N ILE A 86 8.45 4.05 -13.36
CA ILE A 86 7.20 4.73 -13.02
C ILE A 86 7.21 6.20 -13.49
N LEU A 87 8.37 6.86 -13.43
CA LEU A 87 8.55 8.22 -13.93
C LEU A 87 8.37 8.33 -15.45
N ALA A 88 8.93 7.41 -16.23
CA ALA A 88 8.78 7.39 -17.68
C ALA A 88 7.34 7.11 -18.11
N ILE A 89 6.66 6.19 -17.41
CA ILE A 89 5.24 5.91 -17.62
C ILE A 89 4.40 7.16 -17.30
N ALA A 90 4.64 7.79 -16.15
CA ALA A 90 3.92 8.99 -15.73
C ALA A 90 4.07 10.12 -16.76
N ARG A 91 5.30 10.43 -17.18
CA ARG A 91 5.59 11.46 -18.18
C ARG A 91 4.90 11.19 -19.52
N ARG A 92 4.95 9.95 -20.03
CA ARG A 92 4.30 9.59 -21.29
C ARG A 92 2.80 9.84 -21.26
N ASN A 93 2.18 9.58 -20.11
CA ASN A 93 0.73 9.64 -19.96
C ASN A 93 0.25 10.99 -19.42
N GLY A 94 1.13 12.00 -19.34
CA GLY A 94 0.80 13.33 -18.80
C GLY A 94 0.37 13.29 -17.34
N ARG A 95 0.84 12.29 -16.59
CA ARG A 95 0.51 12.07 -15.17
C ARG A 95 1.73 12.37 -14.29
N SER A 96 1.48 12.65 -13.02
CA SER A 96 2.55 12.64 -12.01
C SER A 96 2.81 11.20 -11.53
N PRO A 97 4.03 10.89 -11.05
CA PRO A 97 4.30 9.61 -10.41
C PRO A 97 3.29 9.31 -9.29
N GLN A 98 2.94 10.32 -8.49
CA GLN A 98 1.98 10.19 -7.39
C GLN A 98 0.58 9.78 -7.85
N GLN A 99 0.10 10.32 -8.99
CA GLN A 99 -1.16 9.87 -9.58
C GLN A 99 -1.11 8.40 -10.02
N LEU A 100 0.05 7.91 -10.47
CA LEU A 100 0.25 6.48 -10.69
C LEU A 100 0.23 5.70 -9.36
N PHE A 101 0.93 6.18 -8.32
CA PHE A 101 0.87 5.57 -6.98
C PHE A 101 -0.56 5.47 -6.44
N ASP A 102 -1.36 6.52 -6.60
CA ASP A 102 -2.75 6.54 -6.14
C ASP A 102 -3.61 5.47 -6.84
N LEU A 103 -3.42 5.28 -8.16
CA LEU A 103 -4.07 4.19 -8.91
C LEU A 103 -3.73 2.80 -8.36
N PHE A 104 -2.50 2.61 -7.88
CA PHE A 104 -2.08 1.35 -7.26
C PHE A 104 -2.53 1.21 -5.81
N ARG A 105 -2.62 2.30 -5.05
CA ARG A 105 -3.16 2.30 -3.68
C ARG A 105 -4.63 1.85 -3.67
N ASP A 106 -5.40 2.28 -4.66
CA ASP A 106 -6.78 1.82 -4.83
C ASP A 106 -6.85 0.35 -5.31
N ALA A 107 -5.80 -0.14 -5.97
CA ALA A 107 -5.66 -1.57 -6.34
C ALA A 107 -5.37 -2.49 -5.15
N VAL A 108 -4.73 -1.99 -4.07
CA VAL A 108 -4.62 -2.72 -2.79
C VAL A 108 -6.00 -2.93 -2.15
N ARG A 109 -7.02 -2.16 -2.55
CA ARG A 109 -8.36 -2.24 -1.95
C ARG A 109 -9.30 -3.29 -2.55
N LEU A 110 -9.06 -3.91 -3.71
CA LEU A 110 -9.85 -5.06 -4.16
C LEU A 110 -9.05 -6.08 -5.01
N PRO A 111 -9.22 -7.39 -4.76
CA PRO A 111 -8.27 -8.43 -5.15
C PRO A 111 -8.48 -8.89 -6.59
N ALA A 112 -7.39 -9.13 -7.31
CA ALA A 112 -7.39 -10.11 -8.39
C ALA A 112 -6.39 -11.21 -8.03
N ALA A 113 -6.93 -12.41 -7.84
CA ALA A 113 -6.32 -13.72 -8.02
C ALA A 113 -4.79 -13.87 -7.87
N GLY A 114 -4.31 -14.19 -6.65
CA GLY A 114 -2.91 -14.61 -6.51
C GLY A 114 -2.41 -14.69 -5.07
N ASN A 115 -3.02 -15.54 -4.28
CA ASN A 115 -2.81 -15.67 -2.84
C ASN A 115 -1.36 -16.06 -2.44
N ARG A 116 -0.66 -15.18 -1.71
CA ARG A 116 0.16 -15.59 -0.55
C ARG A 116 -0.39 -14.95 0.72
N GLY A 117 -1.68 -15.16 0.96
CA GLY A 117 -2.27 -14.98 2.27
C GLY A 117 -1.49 -15.78 3.30
N MET A 118 -1.35 -15.19 4.48
CA MET A 118 -0.81 -15.85 5.67
C MET A 118 -1.39 -17.27 5.78
N LEU A 119 -0.57 -18.27 6.15
CA LEU A 119 -1.09 -19.62 6.38
C LEU A 119 -2.28 -19.53 7.35
N PHE A 120 -3.39 -20.18 6.98
CA PHE A 120 -4.53 -20.26 7.88
C PHE A 120 -4.09 -21.02 9.15
N PRO A 121 -4.29 -20.44 10.35
CA PRO A 121 -3.77 -21.02 11.58
C PRO A 121 -4.49 -22.34 11.91
N GLY A 122 -3.81 -23.25 12.61
CA GLY A 122 -4.40 -24.54 13.03
C GLY A 122 -5.46 -24.40 14.13
N SER A 123 -5.43 -23.28 14.86
CA SER A 123 -6.35 -22.90 15.93
C SER A 123 -6.71 -21.40 15.83
N PRO A 124 -7.88 -20.98 16.36
CA PRO A 124 -8.29 -19.58 16.27
C PRO A 124 -7.38 -18.68 17.12
N PRO A 125 -6.79 -17.62 16.55
CA PRO A 125 -5.98 -16.68 17.31
C PRO A 125 -6.82 -15.85 18.30
N PRO A 126 -6.19 -15.21 19.30
CA PRO A 126 -6.88 -14.29 20.19
C PRO A 126 -7.66 -13.22 19.42
N GLY A 127 -8.92 -13.00 19.79
CA GLY A 127 -9.79 -12.01 19.14
C GLY A 127 -10.42 -12.44 17.81
N PHE A 128 -10.21 -13.68 17.34
CA PHE A 128 -10.77 -14.17 16.07
C PHE A 128 -12.30 -14.02 15.98
N GLY A 129 -13.02 -14.33 17.06
CA GLY A 129 -14.48 -14.19 17.11
C GLY A 129 -15.00 -12.76 16.96
N ASN A 130 -14.16 -11.74 17.20
CA ASN A 130 -14.52 -10.32 17.05
C ASN A 130 -14.25 -9.81 15.63
N GLN A 131 -13.64 -10.61 14.76
CA GLN A 131 -13.33 -10.22 13.39
C GLN A 131 -14.53 -10.46 12.47
N GLY A 132 -14.69 -9.63 11.44
CA GLY A 132 -15.66 -9.84 10.38
C GLY A 132 -15.26 -10.98 9.44
N LEU A 133 -16.24 -11.74 8.95
CA LEU A 133 -16.00 -12.88 8.05
C LEU A 133 -15.25 -12.46 6.77
N ALA A 134 -15.64 -11.33 6.18
CA ALA A 134 -15.01 -10.80 4.97
C ALA A 134 -13.55 -10.37 5.23
N ASP A 135 -13.25 -9.80 6.39
CA ASP A 135 -11.91 -9.40 6.78
C ASP A 135 -11.00 -10.61 7.02
N VAL A 136 -11.54 -11.65 7.67
CA VAL A 136 -10.82 -12.91 7.86
C VAL A 136 -10.57 -13.59 6.53
N CYS A 137 -11.57 -13.66 5.64
CA CYS A 137 -11.39 -14.20 4.30
C CYS A 137 -10.32 -13.43 3.54
N ARG A 138 -10.30 -12.10 3.61
CA ARG A 138 -9.27 -11.27 2.98
C ARG A 138 -7.88 -11.51 3.58
N LYS A 139 -7.78 -11.55 4.91
CA LYS A 139 -6.53 -11.73 5.66
C LYS A 139 -5.81 -13.05 5.33
N TYR A 140 -6.57 -14.13 5.20
CA TYR A 140 -6.03 -15.46 4.85
C TYR A 140 -6.22 -15.80 3.35
N GLY A 141 -6.70 -14.83 2.58
CA GLY A 141 -7.00 -14.91 1.16
C GLY A 141 -8.00 -16.00 0.77
N LEU A 142 -8.90 -16.40 1.67
CA LEU A 142 -9.97 -17.35 1.40
C LEU A 142 -11.00 -16.75 0.44
N PRO A 143 -11.44 -17.50 -0.59
CA PRO A 143 -12.49 -17.04 -1.50
C PRO A 143 -13.83 -16.99 -0.76
N LEU A 144 -14.33 -15.77 -0.49
CA LEU A 144 -15.56 -15.54 0.27
C LEU A 144 -16.75 -16.34 -0.26
N GLY A 145 -16.90 -16.46 -1.59
CA GLY A 145 -17.96 -17.26 -2.21
C GLY A 145 -17.94 -18.73 -1.77
N LYS A 146 -16.77 -19.39 -1.80
CA LYS A 146 -16.64 -20.79 -1.35
C LYS A 146 -16.86 -20.92 0.16
N VAL A 147 -16.43 -19.93 0.94
CA VAL A 147 -16.65 -19.92 2.39
C VAL A 147 -18.16 -19.83 2.69
N MET A 148 -18.89 -18.97 2.00
CA MET A 148 -20.34 -18.83 2.15
C MET A 148 -21.09 -20.10 1.74
N GLU A 149 -20.69 -20.73 0.63
CA GLU A 149 -21.23 -22.03 0.21
C GLU A 149 -21.00 -23.09 1.27
N LYS A 150 -19.77 -23.19 1.80
CA LYS A 150 -19.42 -24.20 2.79
C LYS A 150 -20.10 -23.98 4.14
N LEU A 151 -20.23 -22.72 4.57
CA LEU A 151 -20.99 -22.37 5.76
C LEU A 151 -22.45 -22.82 5.60
N LYS A 152 -23.05 -22.56 4.45
CA LYS A 152 -24.43 -22.98 4.15
C LYS A 152 -24.60 -24.51 4.12
N GLU A 153 -23.65 -25.25 3.54
CA GLU A 153 -23.62 -26.72 3.59
C GLU A 153 -23.61 -27.25 5.02
N GLN A 154 -22.91 -26.57 5.92
CA GLN A 154 -22.81 -26.89 7.35
C GLN A 154 -23.95 -26.30 8.18
N GLY A 155 -24.99 -25.75 7.54
CA GLY A 155 -26.17 -25.18 8.21
C GLY A 155 -25.92 -23.82 8.87
N LEU A 156 -24.79 -23.17 8.61
CA LEU A 156 -24.44 -21.85 9.13
C LEU A 156 -24.84 -20.77 8.12
N VAL A 157 -25.90 -20.01 8.45
CA VAL A 157 -26.38 -18.91 7.62
C VAL A 157 -25.77 -17.59 8.09
N VAL A 158 -25.01 -16.96 7.21
CA VAL A 158 -24.49 -15.60 7.42
C VAL A 158 -25.58 -14.60 7.04
N ARG A 159 -26.01 -13.80 8.01
CA ARG A 159 -27.04 -12.77 7.85
C ARG A 159 -26.39 -11.40 7.64
N GLU A 160 -27.11 -10.47 7.01
CA GLU A 160 -26.60 -9.11 6.77
C GLU A 160 -26.29 -8.32 8.06
N GLY A 161 -26.84 -8.75 9.21
CA GLY A 161 -26.55 -8.19 10.53
C GLY A 161 -25.34 -8.80 11.25
N ASP A 162 -24.67 -9.79 10.67
CA ASP A 162 -23.53 -10.46 11.31
C ASP A 162 -22.24 -9.65 11.08
N ALA A 163 -21.89 -8.80 12.03
CA ALA A 163 -20.67 -7.98 11.94
C ALA A 163 -19.42 -8.80 12.29
N ALA A 164 -19.56 -9.79 13.19
CA ALA A 164 -18.44 -10.59 13.70
C ALA A 164 -18.68 -12.11 13.64
N ILE A 165 -17.60 -12.90 13.55
CA ILE A 165 -17.66 -14.37 13.53
C ILE A 165 -18.41 -14.96 14.73
N ARG A 166 -18.30 -14.32 15.90
CA ARG A 166 -19.04 -14.74 17.09
C ARG A 166 -20.55 -14.57 16.93
N GLU A 167 -21.00 -13.56 16.20
CA GLU A 167 -22.41 -13.31 15.92
C GLU A 167 -22.94 -14.32 14.92
N ILE A 168 -22.16 -14.68 13.89
CA ILE A 168 -22.49 -15.78 12.96
C ILE A 168 -22.71 -17.08 13.74
N GLY A 169 -21.81 -17.43 14.66
CA GLY A 169 -22.00 -18.59 15.53
C GLY A 169 -23.29 -18.48 16.35
N ARG A 170 -23.44 -17.39 17.11
CA ARG A 170 -24.59 -17.15 17.99
C ARG A 170 -25.93 -17.20 17.26
N ASN A 171 -26.03 -16.56 16.09
CA ASN A 171 -27.27 -16.46 15.32
C ASN A 171 -27.65 -17.78 14.62
N ASN A 172 -26.77 -18.78 14.67
CA ASN A 172 -27.01 -20.13 14.20
C ASN A 172 -27.00 -21.15 15.36
N ASP A 173 -27.20 -20.69 16.61
CA ASP A 173 -27.15 -21.52 17.83
C ASP A 173 -25.88 -22.38 17.92
N SER A 174 -24.79 -21.86 17.37
CA SER A 174 -23.52 -22.55 17.20
C SER A 174 -22.37 -21.77 17.85
N SER A 175 -21.20 -22.40 17.93
CA SER A 175 -20.02 -21.77 18.49
C SER A 175 -19.23 -21.02 17.41
N PRO A 176 -18.49 -19.95 17.78
CA PRO A 176 -17.55 -19.29 16.86
C PRO A 176 -16.49 -20.26 16.31
N MET A 177 -16.23 -21.36 17.03
CA MET A 177 -15.34 -22.43 16.62
C MET A 177 -15.87 -23.20 15.40
N ALA A 178 -17.18 -23.41 15.31
CA ALA A 178 -17.78 -24.08 14.15
C ALA A 178 -17.53 -23.29 12.86
N VAL A 179 -17.66 -21.96 12.93
CA VAL A 179 -17.31 -21.07 11.82
C VAL A 179 -15.82 -21.21 11.48
N PHE A 180 -14.94 -21.21 12.49
CA PHE A 180 -13.49 -21.40 12.28
C PHE A 180 -13.15 -22.71 11.57
N GLU A 181 -13.76 -23.84 11.95
CA GLU A 181 -13.52 -25.14 11.32
C GLU A 181 -13.93 -25.15 9.85
N VAL A 182 -15.04 -24.49 9.49
CA VAL A 182 -15.42 -24.33 8.07
C VAL A 182 -14.38 -23.54 7.29
N LEU A 183 -13.88 -22.44 7.85
CA LEU A 183 -12.81 -21.66 7.20
C LEU A 183 -11.52 -22.48 7.05
N LYS A 184 -11.19 -23.30 8.05
CA LYS A 184 -10.03 -24.20 8.03
C LYS A 184 -10.18 -25.29 6.96
N GLU A 185 -11.37 -25.87 6.82
CA GLU A 185 -11.67 -26.85 5.79
C GLU A 185 -11.44 -26.25 4.40
N VAL A 186 -12.02 -25.08 4.13
CA VAL A 186 -11.84 -24.35 2.85
C VAL A 186 -10.37 -23.99 2.61
N ALA A 187 -9.60 -23.66 3.66
CA ALA A 187 -8.17 -23.42 3.56
C ALA A 187 -7.39 -24.69 3.19
N SER A 188 -7.81 -25.85 3.71
CA SER A 188 -7.17 -27.14 3.50
C SER A 188 -7.43 -27.74 2.11
N THR A 189 -8.62 -27.53 1.53
CA THR A 189 -8.98 -27.93 0.16
C THR A 189 -8.23 -27.16 -0.92
N ARG A 190 -7.42 -26.15 -0.55
CA ARG A 190 -6.64 -25.33 -1.48
C ARG A 190 -5.24 -25.88 -1.76
N LYS A 191 -4.83 -26.94 -1.06
CA LYS A 191 -3.62 -27.72 -1.37
C LYS A 191 -3.90 -28.69 -2.51
#